data_AF-A0A7W1CAL2-F1
#
_entry.id   AF-A0A7W1CAL2-F1
#
_cell.length_a   1.000
_cell.length_b   1.000
_cell.length_c   1.000
_cell.angle_alpha   90.00
_cell.angle_beta   90.00
_cell.angle_gamma   90.00
#
_symmetry.space_group_name_H-M   'P 1'
#
loop_
_entity.id
_entity.type
_entity.pdbx_description
1 polymer ?
#
loop_
_entity_poly.entity_id
_entity_poly.type
_entity_poly.pdbx_seq_one_letter_code
_entity_poly.pdbx_strand_id
1 'polypeptide(L)'
;MSDATLARYLTFLTEPDAAEILYRARKTENYYPDALAADVLRNKYLAPGEEGPLDLWERVARALASVEEDAEYWFEEFFGILFDFKFVPGGRVMHGAGRDEARRKPTLSNCYVIPIAEDSLEGIYRCLHESAMVYRTGGGVGTDLSILRPKGAAVNATVAGSPGSTSFMNLLSESTNTVSQAGRRGALMLTMRVDHPDIEDFITIKNDQTRRKVQHANVSCLITHEFMQAVLDDTDFDLRWGGRVFKTVRARELWRKIIENAHASAEPGIIFWDTMREYHNAEYANPLVSTNPC
;
A
#
# COMPACT_ATOMS: atom_id res chain seq x y z
N MET A 1 -32.49 5.79 18.96
CA MET A 1 -32.05 7.16 19.26
C MET A 1 -33.16 7.89 19.99
N SER A 2 -32.85 8.48 21.15
CA SER A 2 -33.81 9.32 21.88
C SER A 2 -33.98 10.68 21.21
N ASP A 3 -35.06 11.38 21.51
CA ASP A 3 -35.30 12.74 20.99
C ASP A 3 -34.20 13.72 21.44
N ALA A 4 -33.62 13.51 22.62
CA ALA A 4 -32.50 14.31 23.13
C ALA A 4 -31.22 14.14 22.30
N THR A 5 -30.91 12.91 21.86
CA THR A 5 -29.74 12.65 21.00
C THR A 5 -29.95 13.24 19.60
N LEU A 6 -31.16 13.13 19.05
CA LEU A 6 -31.48 13.77 17.76
C LEU A 6 -31.34 15.30 17.86
N ALA A 7 -31.90 15.91 18.91
CA ALA A 7 -31.81 17.34 19.13
C ALA A 7 -30.35 17.81 19.22
N ARG A 8 -29.48 17.04 19.88
CA ARG A 8 -28.04 17.33 19.94
C ARG A 8 -27.40 17.35 18.55
N TYR A 9 -27.59 16.32 17.73
CA TYR A 9 -26.98 16.30 16.39
C TYR A 9 -27.42 17.50 15.53
N LEU A 10 -28.68 17.91 15.67
CA LEU A 10 -29.24 19.04 14.93
C LEU A 10 -28.74 20.42 15.42
N THR A 11 -27.98 20.52 16.52
CA THR A 11 -27.40 21.81 16.93
C THR A 11 -26.19 22.21 16.10
N PHE A 12 -25.51 21.25 15.48
CA PHE A 12 -24.25 21.47 14.75
C PHE A 12 -24.25 20.94 13.30
N LEU A 13 -25.20 20.08 12.93
CA LEU A 13 -25.43 19.74 11.52
C LEU A 13 -26.14 20.91 10.80
N THR A 14 -25.70 21.20 9.58
CA THR A 14 -26.10 22.38 8.80
C THR A 14 -27.00 22.04 7.61
N GLU A 15 -27.20 20.75 7.35
CA GLU A 15 -27.94 20.22 6.22
C GLU A 15 -29.45 20.37 6.44
N PRO A 16 -30.19 20.92 5.47
CA PRO A 16 -31.64 21.10 5.59
C PRO A 16 -32.41 19.80 5.87
N ASP A 17 -31.88 18.66 5.41
CA ASP A 17 -32.42 17.31 5.54
C ASP A 17 -31.69 16.45 6.58
N ALA A 18 -30.85 17.05 7.44
CA ALA A 18 -30.07 16.35 8.46
C ALA A 18 -30.91 15.39 9.31
N ALA A 19 -32.13 15.80 9.68
CA ALA A 19 -33.04 14.96 10.47
C ALA A 19 -33.47 13.68 9.74
N GLU A 20 -33.73 13.76 8.42
CA GLU A 20 -34.09 12.60 7.60
C GLU A 20 -32.89 11.67 7.40
N ILE A 21 -31.72 12.25 7.09
CA ILE A 21 -30.48 11.49 6.90
C ILE A 21 -30.12 10.77 8.20
N LEU A 22 -30.16 11.45 9.35
CA LEU A 22 -29.92 10.83 10.67
C LEU A 22 -30.90 9.69 10.96
N TYR A 23 -32.15 9.81 10.53
CA TYR A 23 -33.14 8.73 10.68
C TYR A 23 -32.77 7.51 9.84
N ARG A 24 -32.44 7.72 8.56
CA ARG A 24 -32.03 6.65 7.63
C ARG A 24 -30.71 6.00 8.04
N ALA A 25 -29.73 6.78 8.48
CA ALA A 25 -28.39 6.32 8.86
C ALA A 25 -28.36 5.39 10.09
N ARG A 26 -29.46 5.25 10.84
CA ARG A 26 -29.56 4.32 11.97
C ARG A 26 -29.43 2.86 11.55
N LYS A 27 -29.93 2.53 10.35
CA LYS A 27 -29.94 1.16 9.85
C LYS A 27 -29.42 1.14 8.43
N THR A 28 -28.52 0.21 8.16
CA THR A 28 -27.91 0.06 6.85
C THR A 28 -28.95 -0.10 5.74
N GLU A 29 -30.03 -0.84 6.00
CA GLU A 29 -31.14 -1.10 5.05
C GLU A 29 -31.97 0.16 4.73
N ASN A 30 -32.03 1.11 5.66
CA ASN A 30 -32.76 2.36 5.48
C ASN A 30 -31.90 3.40 4.74
N TYR A 31 -30.58 3.28 4.85
CA TYR A 31 -29.64 4.20 4.24
C TYR A 31 -29.36 3.83 2.78
N TYR A 32 -29.01 2.57 2.50
CA TYR A 32 -28.69 2.10 1.15
C TYR A 32 -29.89 1.42 0.47
N PRO A 33 -30.25 1.83 -0.76
CA PRO A 33 -31.31 1.18 -1.51
C PRO A 33 -30.85 -0.14 -2.17
N ASP A 34 -29.54 -0.34 -2.39
CA ASP A 34 -28.97 -1.53 -3.00
C ASP A 34 -28.29 -2.46 -1.98
N ALA A 35 -28.33 -3.77 -2.26
CA ALA A 35 -27.76 -4.78 -1.37
C ALA A 35 -26.22 -4.77 -1.33
N LEU A 36 -25.55 -4.32 -2.39
CA LEU A 36 -24.09 -4.40 -2.49
C LEU A 36 -23.42 -3.43 -1.53
N ALA A 37 -23.81 -2.15 -1.55
CA ALA A 37 -23.27 -1.14 -0.64
C ALA A 37 -23.59 -1.48 0.82
N ALA A 38 -24.82 -1.93 1.07
CA ALA A 38 -25.25 -2.40 2.37
C ALA A 38 -24.38 -3.57 2.88
N ASP A 39 -24.12 -4.56 2.04
CA ASP A 39 -23.30 -5.73 2.40
C ASP A 39 -21.84 -5.34 2.61
N VAL A 40 -21.29 -4.43 1.81
CA VAL A 40 -19.92 -3.92 2.02
C VAL A 40 -19.82 -3.21 3.36
N LEU A 41 -20.77 -2.32 3.70
CA LEU A 41 -20.77 -1.62 4.98
C LEU A 41 -20.79 -2.60 6.15
N ARG A 42 -21.76 -3.52 6.17
CA ARG A 42 -21.91 -4.51 7.25
C ARG A 42 -20.68 -5.40 7.40
N ASN A 43 -20.16 -5.93 6.29
CA ASN A 43 -19.09 -6.93 6.34
C ASN A 43 -17.70 -6.33 6.54
N LYS A 44 -17.47 -5.07 6.17
CA LYS A 44 -16.13 -4.47 6.19
C LYS A 44 -15.95 -3.39 7.24
N TYR A 45 -16.99 -2.64 7.60
CA TYR A 45 -16.83 -1.37 8.33
C TYR A 45 -17.63 -1.25 9.62
N LEU A 46 -18.78 -1.92 9.75
CA LEU A 46 -19.52 -1.94 11.00
C LEU A 46 -18.82 -2.80 12.06
N ALA A 47 -18.85 -2.33 13.31
CA ALA A 47 -18.33 -3.01 14.48
C ALA A 47 -19.42 -3.93 15.06
N PRO A 48 -19.06 -4.91 15.91
CA PRO A 48 -20.05 -5.70 16.60
C PRO A 48 -21.03 -4.81 17.38
N GLY A 49 -22.32 -4.87 17.01
CA GLY A 49 -23.38 -4.06 17.62
C GLY A 49 -23.75 -2.78 16.88
N GLU A 50 -23.02 -2.40 15.83
CA GLU A 50 -23.40 -1.27 14.96
C GLU A 50 -24.44 -1.71 13.92
N GLU A 51 -25.47 -0.89 13.70
CA GLU A 51 -26.58 -1.20 12.77
C GLU A 51 -26.53 -0.38 11.48
N GLY A 52 -25.89 0.79 11.48
CA GLY A 52 -25.83 1.67 10.31
C GLY A 52 -24.72 2.71 10.33
N PRO A 53 -24.66 3.57 9.29
CA PRO A 53 -23.66 4.63 9.18
C PRO A 53 -23.58 5.57 10.38
N LEU A 54 -24.70 5.82 11.08
CA LEU A 54 -24.73 6.68 12.26
C LEU A 54 -23.78 6.16 13.36
N ASP A 55 -23.86 4.87 13.68
CA ASP A 55 -23.02 4.27 14.72
C ASP A 55 -21.54 4.29 14.31
N LEU A 56 -21.27 3.98 13.03
CA LEU A 56 -19.93 4.04 12.46
C LEU A 56 -19.32 5.44 12.60
N TRP A 57 -20.06 6.49 12.20
CA TRP A 57 -19.56 7.86 12.26
C TRP A 57 -19.45 8.39 13.67
N GLU A 58 -20.36 8.01 14.57
CA GLU A 58 -20.23 8.33 15.98
C GLU A 58 -18.95 7.71 16.58
N ARG A 59 -18.69 6.41 16.33
CA ARG A 59 -17.47 5.75 16.80
C ARG A 59 -16.21 6.42 16.25
N VAL A 60 -16.16 6.67 14.94
CA VAL A 60 -14.97 7.24 14.30
C VAL A 60 -14.75 8.68 14.80
N ALA A 61 -15.77 9.53 14.84
CA ALA A 61 -15.66 10.90 15.32
C ALA A 61 -15.19 10.96 16.78
N ARG A 62 -15.76 10.12 17.66
CA ARG A 62 -15.32 10.04 19.07
C ARG A 62 -13.88 9.59 19.20
N ALA A 63 -13.47 8.59 18.41
CA ALA A 63 -12.10 8.09 18.45
C ALA A 63 -11.10 9.17 18.01
N LEU A 64 -11.42 9.94 16.96
CA LEU A 64 -10.58 11.04 16.49
C LEU A 64 -10.54 12.20 17.49
N ALA A 65 -11.67 12.55 18.08
CA ALA A 65 -11.74 13.64 19.04
C ALA A 65 -11.08 13.32 20.40
N SER A 66 -10.88 12.04 20.72
CA SER A 66 -10.35 11.63 22.04
C SER A 66 -8.90 12.04 22.31
N VAL A 67 -8.15 12.42 21.28
CA VAL A 67 -6.76 12.91 21.41
C VAL A 67 -6.66 14.43 21.47
N GLU A 68 -7.78 15.13 21.30
CA GLU A 68 -7.85 16.59 21.30
C GLU A 68 -8.11 17.15 22.70
N GLU A 69 -7.71 18.40 22.94
CA GLU A 69 -7.93 19.08 24.23
C GLU A 69 -9.43 19.30 24.51
N ASP A 70 -10.19 19.76 23.50
CA ASP A 70 -11.64 19.91 23.55
C ASP A 70 -12.33 18.82 22.72
N ALA A 71 -12.45 17.64 23.32
CA ALA A 71 -12.99 16.46 22.65
C ALA A 71 -14.46 16.62 22.21
N GLU A 72 -15.27 17.42 22.90
CA GLU A 72 -16.67 17.60 22.50
C GLU A 72 -16.78 18.54 21.30
N TYR A 73 -16.04 19.65 21.29
CA TYR A 73 -15.97 20.52 20.11
C TYR A 73 -15.52 19.75 18.87
N TRP A 74 -14.40 19.01 18.98
CA TRP A 74 -13.86 18.26 17.85
C TRP A 74 -14.73 17.06 17.44
N PHE A 75 -15.48 16.46 18.37
CA PHE A 75 -16.48 15.46 18.00
C PHE A 75 -17.52 16.03 17.04
N GLU A 76 -18.02 17.25 17.31
CA GLU A 76 -19.04 17.90 16.46
C GLU A 76 -18.48 18.20 15.07
N GLU A 77 -17.27 18.76 14.99
CA GLU A 77 -16.57 19.05 13.72
C GLU A 77 -16.28 17.77 12.92
N PHE A 78 -15.72 16.74 13.56
CA PHE A 78 -15.42 15.47 12.90
C PHE A 78 -16.67 14.71 12.49
N PHE A 79 -17.71 14.69 13.33
CA PHE A 79 -18.97 14.07 12.95
C PHE A 79 -19.59 14.80 11.77
N GLY A 80 -19.60 16.14 11.79
CA GLY A 80 -20.18 16.95 10.71
C GLY A 80 -19.53 16.72 9.34
N ILE A 81 -18.20 16.53 9.28
CA ILE A 81 -17.51 16.22 8.01
C ILE A 81 -17.63 14.76 7.58
N LEU A 82 -17.78 13.82 8.52
CA LEU A 82 -17.99 12.40 8.22
C LEU A 82 -19.44 12.08 7.84
N PHE A 83 -20.38 12.88 8.35
CA PHE A 83 -21.81 12.70 8.16
C PHE A 83 -22.17 12.68 6.68
N ASP A 84 -23.07 11.76 6.33
CA ASP A 84 -23.53 11.51 4.96
C ASP A 84 -22.39 11.28 3.94
N PHE A 85 -21.25 10.74 4.39
CA PHE A 85 -20.09 10.44 3.55
C PHE A 85 -19.50 11.66 2.83
N LYS A 86 -19.71 12.87 3.35
CA LYS A 86 -19.08 14.12 2.85
C LYS A 86 -17.56 13.98 2.77
N PHE A 87 -16.96 13.35 3.78
CA PHE A 87 -15.59 12.89 3.80
C PHE A 87 -15.54 11.43 4.21
N VAL A 88 -14.76 10.63 3.48
CA VAL A 88 -14.58 9.21 3.74
C VAL A 88 -13.10 8.95 4.02
N PRO A 89 -12.71 8.67 5.29
CA PRO A 89 -11.33 8.35 5.59
C PRO A 89 -10.96 6.99 5.00
N GLY A 90 -9.65 6.71 4.93
CA GLY A 90 -9.18 5.42 4.45
C GLY A 90 -9.85 4.26 5.20
N GLY A 91 -10.19 3.18 4.50
CA GLY A 91 -11.03 2.11 5.07
C GLY A 91 -10.51 1.47 6.37
N ARG A 92 -9.19 1.55 6.66
CA ARG A 92 -8.61 1.16 7.95
C ARG A 92 -9.06 2.03 9.11
N VAL A 93 -9.20 3.34 8.91
CA VAL A 93 -9.74 4.26 9.90
C VAL A 93 -11.20 3.91 10.20
N MET A 94 -12.02 3.74 9.16
CA MET A 94 -13.43 3.32 9.31
C MET A 94 -13.57 1.99 10.06
N HIS A 95 -12.74 1.01 9.70
CA HIS A 95 -12.75 -0.31 10.32
C HIS A 95 -12.18 -0.33 11.74
N GLY A 96 -11.19 0.52 12.05
CA GLY A 96 -10.35 0.35 13.23
C GLY A 96 -10.52 1.41 14.33
N ALA A 97 -10.88 2.64 13.98
CA ALA A 97 -10.94 3.73 14.96
C ALA A 97 -12.01 3.43 16.02
N GLY A 98 -11.66 3.62 17.30
CA GLY A 98 -12.57 3.42 18.43
C GLY A 98 -12.91 1.96 18.76
N ARG A 99 -12.12 0.99 18.26
CA ARG A 99 -12.28 -0.45 18.57
C ARG A 99 -11.18 -0.96 19.50
N ASP A 100 -11.04 -0.34 20.66
CA ASP A 100 -9.98 -0.69 21.62
C ASP A 100 -10.18 -2.07 22.27
N GLU A 101 -11.42 -2.54 22.31
CA GLU A 101 -11.84 -3.86 22.78
C GLU A 101 -11.50 -5.00 21.81
N ALA A 102 -11.09 -4.68 20.57
CA ALA A 102 -10.69 -5.70 19.61
C ALA A 102 -9.46 -6.45 20.14
N ARG A 103 -9.58 -7.79 20.26
CA ARG A 103 -8.48 -8.69 20.69
C ARG A 103 -7.19 -8.50 19.91
N ARG A 104 -7.30 -7.99 18.68
CA ARG A 104 -6.19 -7.58 17.83
C ARG A 104 -6.49 -6.20 17.29
N LYS A 105 -5.76 -5.20 17.77
CA LYS A 105 -5.91 -3.83 17.29
C LYS A 105 -5.48 -3.73 15.82
N PRO A 106 -6.38 -3.37 14.90
CA PRO A 106 -5.99 -3.07 13.52
C PRO A 106 -5.14 -1.80 13.52
N THR A 107 -4.25 -1.67 12.54
CA THR A 107 -3.64 -0.36 12.27
C THR A 107 -4.66 0.57 11.63
N LEU A 108 -4.56 1.87 11.90
CA LEU A 108 -5.34 2.90 11.22
C LEU A 108 -4.67 3.36 9.90
N SER A 109 -3.38 3.07 9.72
CA SER A 109 -2.65 3.38 8.48
C SER A 109 -2.75 2.23 7.49
N ASN A 110 -3.04 2.54 6.22
CA ASN A 110 -3.16 1.53 5.16
C ASN A 110 -1.79 1.12 4.58
N CYS A 111 -0.86 2.06 4.51
CA CYS A 111 0.26 2.02 3.58
C CYS A 111 1.58 2.19 4.33
N TYR A 112 2.53 1.30 4.03
CA TYR A 112 3.85 1.25 4.65
C TYR A 112 4.92 1.01 3.59
N VAL A 113 6.13 1.48 3.89
CA VAL A 113 7.34 1.11 3.16
C VAL A 113 8.31 0.53 4.17
N ILE A 114 8.82 -0.66 3.87
CA ILE A 114 9.81 -1.35 4.71
C ILE A 114 11.05 -1.61 3.84
N PRO A 115 12.17 -0.91 4.09
CA PRO A 115 13.38 -1.09 3.31
C PRO A 115 14.06 -2.41 3.65
N ILE A 116 14.75 -2.98 2.66
CA ILE A 116 15.90 -3.84 2.94
C ILE A 116 17.06 -2.91 3.27
N ALA A 117 17.45 -2.86 4.55
CA ALA A 117 18.45 -1.90 5.03
C ALA A 117 19.88 -2.25 4.61
N GLU A 118 20.16 -3.53 4.33
CA GLU A 118 21.48 -4.02 3.97
C GLU A 118 21.38 -5.20 3.00
N ASP A 119 22.34 -5.29 2.08
CA ASP A 119 22.49 -6.40 1.14
C ASP A 119 23.06 -7.64 1.84
N SER A 120 22.22 -8.27 2.66
CA SER A 120 22.52 -9.47 3.45
C SER A 120 21.26 -10.32 3.63
N LEU A 121 21.42 -11.60 3.97
CA LEU A 121 20.27 -12.43 4.36
C LEU A 121 19.57 -11.87 5.60
N GLU A 122 20.32 -11.35 6.56
CA GLU A 122 19.77 -10.74 7.77
C GLU A 122 18.87 -9.52 7.42
N GLY A 123 19.31 -8.65 6.50
CA GLY A 123 18.52 -7.53 6.01
C GLY A 123 17.24 -7.96 5.31
N ILE A 124 17.32 -8.99 4.45
CA ILE A 124 16.16 -9.56 3.74
C ILE A 124 15.15 -10.15 4.73
N TYR A 125 15.60 -10.98 5.67
CA TYR A 125 14.73 -11.65 6.63
C TYR A 125 14.15 -10.69 7.68
N ARG A 126 14.86 -9.60 8.01
CA ARG A 126 14.31 -8.52 8.84
C ARG A 126 13.18 -7.79 8.14
N CYS A 127 13.38 -7.40 6.88
CA CYS A 127 12.33 -6.81 6.05
C CYS A 127 11.11 -7.73 5.95
N LEU A 128 11.33 -9.03 5.75
CA LEU A 128 10.28 -10.05 5.70
C LEU A 128 9.50 -10.14 7.02
N HIS A 129 10.20 -10.17 8.15
CA HIS A 129 9.61 -10.24 9.50
C HIS A 129 8.77 -9.01 9.80
N GLU A 130 9.31 -7.81 9.57
CA GLU A 130 8.59 -6.55 9.81
C GLU A 130 7.36 -6.43 8.90
N SER A 131 7.49 -6.82 7.63
CA SER A 131 6.38 -6.88 6.68
C SER A 131 5.27 -7.81 7.18
N ALA A 132 5.62 -8.99 7.68
CA ALA A 132 4.67 -9.90 8.28
C ALA A 132 3.94 -9.29 9.48
N MET A 133 4.62 -8.48 10.31
CA MET A 133 3.97 -7.78 11.44
C MET A 133 2.98 -6.71 10.96
N VAL A 134 3.28 -6.02 9.86
CA VAL A 134 2.35 -5.07 9.22
C VAL A 134 1.17 -5.79 8.58
N TYR A 135 1.38 -6.89 7.85
CA TYR A 135 0.28 -7.69 7.30
C TYR A 135 -0.63 -8.24 8.40
N ARG A 136 -0.05 -8.55 9.57
CA ARG A 136 -0.76 -8.94 10.78
C ARG A 136 -1.82 -7.86 11.12
N THR A 137 -1.43 -6.60 11.20
CA THR A 137 -2.37 -5.52 11.55
C THR A 137 -3.18 -5.05 10.33
N GLY A 138 -2.79 -5.53 9.14
CA GLY A 138 -3.49 -5.41 7.88
C GLY A 138 -3.02 -4.24 7.01
N GLY A 139 -1.86 -3.67 7.30
CA GLY A 139 -1.22 -2.73 6.37
C GLY A 139 -0.76 -3.43 5.10
N GLY A 140 -0.59 -2.65 4.04
CA GLY A 140 0.13 -3.03 2.84
C GLY A 140 1.54 -2.47 2.86
N VAL A 141 2.51 -3.19 2.29
CA VAL A 141 3.94 -2.85 2.36
C VAL A 141 4.48 -2.68 0.95
N GLY A 142 5.41 -1.74 0.75
CA GLY A 142 6.32 -1.83 -0.38
C GLY A 142 7.78 -1.88 0.05
N THR A 143 8.58 -2.47 -0.83
CA THR A 143 10.00 -2.73 -0.61
C THR A 143 10.73 -2.62 -1.95
N ASP A 144 11.90 -1.98 -1.92
CA ASP A 144 12.80 -1.91 -3.06
C ASP A 144 13.89 -3.00 -2.98
N LEU A 145 14.17 -3.62 -4.13
CA LEU A 145 15.15 -4.71 -4.25
C LEU A 145 16.50 -4.25 -4.82
N SER A 146 16.65 -2.99 -5.21
CA SER A 146 17.82 -2.48 -5.95
C SER A 146 19.10 -2.48 -5.11
N ILE A 147 18.98 -2.51 -3.78
CA ILE A 147 20.13 -2.64 -2.88
C ILE A 147 20.77 -4.04 -2.98
N LEU A 148 19.99 -5.07 -3.30
CA LEU A 148 20.46 -6.45 -3.32
C LEU A 148 21.40 -6.70 -4.49
N ARG A 149 22.51 -7.38 -4.24
CA ARG A 149 23.50 -7.63 -5.29
C ARG A 149 22.93 -8.49 -6.43
N PRO A 150 23.34 -8.20 -7.69
CA PRO A 150 22.83 -8.91 -8.85
C PRO A 150 23.30 -10.36 -8.91
N LYS A 151 22.64 -11.15 -9.75
CA LYS A 151 23.00 -12.55 -9.96
C LYS A 151 24.45 -12.70 -10.41
N GLY A 152 25.17 -13.63 -9.79
CA GLY A 152 26.59 -13.89 -10.07
C GLY A 152 27.56 -12.92 -9.40
N ALA A 153 27.09 -11.88 -8.70
CA ALA A 153 27.96 -11.05 -7.87
C ALA A 153 28.63 -11.87 -6.74
N ALA A 154 29.84 -11.50 -6.33
CA ALA A 154 30.59 -12.24 -5.32
C ALA A 154 29.88 -12.26 -3.96
N VAL A 155 29.98 -13.38 -3.23
CA VAL A 155 29.44 -13.56 -1.87
C VAL A 155 30.55 -14.10 -0.98
N ASN A 156 30.81 -13.48 0.16
CA ASN A 156 31.92 -13.87 1.04
C ASN A 156 31.74 -15.26 1.67
N ALA A 157 30.50 -15.74 1.79
CA ALA A 157 30.14 -16.95 2.51
C ALA A 157 30.13 -18.23 1.64
N THR A 158 30.22 -18.12 0.31
CA THR A 158 30.11 -19.27 -0.61
C THR A 158 31.05 -19.14 -1.81
N VAL A 159 31.50 -20.27 -2.36
CA VAL A 159 32.28 -20.30 -3.62
C VAL A 159 31.41 -19.93 -4.83
N ALA A 160 30.09 -20.13 -4.72
CA ALA A 160 29.12 -19.71 -5.72
C ALA A 160 28.79 -18.21 -5.60
N GLY A 161 28.49 -17.57 -6.73
CA GLY A 161 27.99 -16.19 -6.79
C GLY A 161 26.54 -16.07 -6.30
N SER A 162 26.10 -14.83 -6.10
CA SER A 162 24.76 -14.48 -5.62
C SER A 162 23.66 -15.09 -6.50
N PRO A 163 22.54 -15.57 -5.92
CA PRO A 163 21.37 -15.98 -6.70
C PRO A 163 20.66 -14.79 -7.38
N GLY A 164 20.99 -13.56 -7.00
CA GLY A 164 20.41 -12.32 -7.53
C GLY A 164 19.22 -11.82 -6.72
N SER A 165 18.91 -10.54 -6.89
CA SER A 165 17.83 -9.82 -6.20
C SER A 165 16.45 -10.44 -6.44
N THR A 166 16.17 -10.90 -7.66
CA THR A 166 14.88 -11.48 -8.06
C THR A 166 14.59 -12.84 -7.41
N SER A 167 15.62 -13.53 -6.91
CA SER A 167 15.48 -14.84 -6.27
C SER A 167 14.64 -14.80 -4.99
N PHE A 168 14.59 -13.66 -4.31
CA PHE A 168 13.83 -13.45 -3.07
C PHE A 168 12.39 -12.97 -3.29
N MET A 169 12.01 -12.60 -4.53
CA MET A 169 10.67 -12.07 -4.82
C MET A 169 9.56 -13.07 -4.50
N ASN A 170 9.77 -14.36 -4.81
CA ASN A 170 8.78 -15.38 -4.50
C ASN A 170 8.63 -15.61 -2.99
N LEU A 171 9.74 -15.51 -2.23
CA LEU A 171 9.71 -15.58 -0.77
C LEU A 171 8.87 -14.44 -0.17
N LEU A 172 9.09 -13.20 -0.63
CA LEU A 172 8.34 -12.02 -0.19
C LEU A 172 6.85 -12.11 -0.57
N SER A 173 6.55 -12.56 -1.79
CA SER A 173 5.18 -12.80 -2.27
C SER A 173 4.46 -13.86 -1.44
N GLU A 174 5.05 -15.04 -1.25
CA GLU A 174 4.39 -16.13 -0.50
C GLU A 174 4.24 -15.82 0.99
N SER A 175 5.17 -15.05 1.57
CA SER A 175 5.00 -14.55 2.95
C SER A 175 3.78 -13.65 3.07
N THR A 176 3.58 -12.74 2.10
CA THR A 176 2.40 -11.86 2.04
C THR A 176 1.10 -12.66 1.97
N ASN A 177 1.08 -13.74 1.19
CA ASN A 177 -0.05 -14.66 1.12
C ASN A 177 -0.30 -15.38 2.45
N THR A 178 0.75 -15.94 3.05
CA THR A 178 0.67 -16.78 4.25
C THR A 178 0.15 -16.03 5.48
N VAL A 179 0.51 -14.76 5.62
CA VAL A 179 0.10 -13.93 6.77
C VAL A 179 -1.32 -13.37 6.63
N SER A 180 -1.98 -13.58 5.48
CA SER A 180 -3.36 -13.17 5.24
C SER A 180 -4.32 -13.71 6.30
N GLN A 181 -5.20 -12.85 6.84
CA GLN A 181 -6.15 -13.22 7.89
C GLN A 181 -7.57 -12.79 7.56
N ALA A 182 -8.55 -13.57 8.03
CA ALA A 182 -9.98 -13.22 8.06
C ALA A 182 -10.53 -12.66 6.72
N GLY A 183 -10.11 -13.25 5.60
CA GLY A 183 -10.56 -12.86 4.26
C GLY A 183 -9.94 -11.58 3.70
N ARG A 184 -8.93 -10.99 4.35
CA ARG A 184 -8.16 -9.86 3.82
C ARG A 184 -6.71 -10.27 3.57
N ARG A 185 -6.31 -10.21 2.29
CA ARG A 185 -4.96 -10.55 1.85
C ARG A 185 -3.98 -9.42 2.18
N GLY A 186 -2.74 -9.78 2.51
CA GLY A 186 -1.64 -8.81 2.50
C GLY A 186 -1.49 -8.21 1.11
N ALA A 187 -0.95 -7.00 1.02
CA ALA A 187 -0.65 -6.33 -0.24
C ALA A 187 0.82 -5.92 -0.22
N LEU A 188 1.55 -6.24 -1.28
CA LEU A 188 2.97 -6.01 -1.41
C LEU A 188 3.26 -5.27 -2.71
N MET A 189 4.09 -4.22 -2.68
CA MET A 189 4.79 -3.67 -3.84
C MET A 189 6.26 -4.10 -3.78
N LEU A 190 6.77 -4.63 -4.89
CA LEU A 190 8.21 -4.80 -5.09
C LEU A 190 8.67 -3.83 -6.16
N THR A 191 9.69 -3.03 -5.85
CA THR A 191 10.29 -2.12 -6.82
C THR A 191 11.72 -2.52 -7.16
N MET A 192 12.17 -2.13 -8.34
CA MET A 192 13.56 -2.23 -8.75
C MET A 192 13.90 -1.08 -9.70
N ARG A 193 15.04 -0.43 -9.48
CA ARG A 193 15.55 0.58 -10.40
C ARG A 193 15.89 0.00 -11.75
N VAL A 194 15.57 0.77 -12.79
CA VAL A 194 15.73 0.33 -14.19
C VAL A 194 17.20 0.10 -14.57
N ASP A 195 18.15 0.69 -13.85
CA ASP A 195 19.60 0.48 -14.00
C ASP A 195 20.11 -0.77 -13.26
N HIS A 196 19.27 -1.51 -12.53
CA HIS A 196 19.74 -2.70 -11.82
C HIS A 196 20.10 -3.85 -12.79
N PRO A 197 21.21 -4.61 -12.60
CA PRO A 197 21.60 -5.66 -13.55
C PRO A 197 20.63 -6.84 -13.66
N ASP A 198 19.79 -7.07 -12.65
CA ASP A 198 18.73 -8.08 -12.70
C ASP A 198 17.39 -7.55 -13.27
N ILE A 199 17.33 -6.31 -13.79
CA ILE A 199 16.08 -5.67 -14.22
C ILE A 199 15.31 -6.48 -15.26
N GLU A 200 15.99 -7.16 -16.18
CA GLU A 200 15.33 -7.97 -17.20
C GLU A 200 14.63 -9.20 -16.60
N ASP A 201 15.24 -9.83 -15.60
CA ASP A 201 14.65 -10.93 -14.85
C ASP A 201 13.47 -10.43 -14.01
N PHE A 202 13.57 -9.22 -13.45
CA PHE A 202 12.50 -8.57 -12.70
C PHE A 202 11.28 -8.26 -13.58
N ILE A 203 11.49 -7.68 -14.77
CA ILE A 203 10.42 -7.34 -15.72
C ILE A 203 9.64 -8.60 -16.15
N THR A 204 10.34 -9.71 -16.32
CA THR A 204 9.74 -10.95 -16.87
C THR A 204 9.22 -11.91 -15.80
N ILE A 205 9.41 -11.60 -14.51
CA ILE A 205 9.20 -12.56 -13.40
C ILE A 205 7.79 -13.14 -13.35
N LYS A 206 6.76 -12.34 -13.65
CA LYS A 206 5.33 -12.71 -13.63
C LYS A 206 4.84 -13.29 -14.95
N ASN A 207 5.64 -13.19 -16.01
CA ASN A 207 5.31 -13.72 -17.33
C ASN A 207 5.95 -15.10 -17.56
N ASP A 208 6.16 -15.86 -16.47
CA ASP A 208 6.59 -17.24 -16.55
C ASP A 208 5.49 -18.13 -17.16
N GLN A 209 5.88 -19.24 -17.79
CA GLN A 209 4.94 -20.14 -18.49
C GLN A 209 3.78 -20.61 -17.60
N THR A 210 4.00 -20.75 -16.29
CA THR A 210 2.97 -21.20 -15.35
C THR A 210 2.19 -20.06 -14.71
N ARG A 211 2.68 -18.81 -14.81
CA ARG A 211 2.16 -17.62 -14.12
C ARG A 211 1.98 -17.85 -12.61
N ARG A 212 2.92 -18.58 -12.01
CA ARG A 212 2.89 -18.96 -10.58
C ARG A 212 3.87 -18.20 -9.73
N LYS A 213 4.77 -17.44 -10.33
CA LYS A 213 5.73 -16.64 -9.57
C LYS A 213 5.12 -15.31 -9.15
N VAL A 214 5.39 -14.91 -7.91
CA VAL A 214 5.09 -13.56 -7.42
C VAL A 214 3.60 -13.18 -7.56
N GLN A 215 2.69 -14.10 -7.23
CA GLN A 215 1.23 -13.88 -7.39
C GLN A 215 0.63 -12.87 -6.40
N HIS A 216 1.36 -12.54 -5.33
CA HIS A 216 0.85 -11.78 -4.20
C HIS A 216 1.61 -10.47 -3.96
N ALA A 217 2.26 -9.95 -5.00
CA ALA A 217 2.89 -8.63 -5.01
C ALA A 217 2.63 -7.94 -6.34
N ASN A 218 2.45 -6.62 -6.33
CA ASN A 218 2.62 -5.78 -7.51
C ASN A 218 4.11 -5.56 -7.76
N VAL A 219 4.52 -5.33 -9.01
CA VAL A 219 5.92 -5.10 -9.37
C VAL A 219 6.06 -3.84 -10.21
N SER A 220 7.00 -2.94 -9.87
CA SER A 220 7.17 -1.71 -10.65
C SER A 220 8.62 -1.34 -10.85
N CYS A 221 8.94 -0.90 -12.07
CA CYS A 221 10.27 -0.39 -12.40
C CYS A 221 10.38 1.08 -11.94
N LEU A 222 11.43 1.38 -11.18
CA LEU A 222 11.80 2.75 -10.84
C LEU A 222 12.58 3.35 -12.02
N ILE A 223 11.88 4.16 -12.81
CA ILE A 223 12.35 4.77 -14.05
C ILE A 223 13.12 6.05 -13.74
N THR A 224 14.34 6.16 -14.28
CA THR A 224 15.21 7.33 -14.13
C THR A 224 15.11 8.28 -15.33
N HIS A 225 15.50 9.54 -15.13
CA HIS A 225 15.64 10.51 -16.20
C HIS A 225 16.69 10.07 -17.22
N GLU A 226 17.83 9.53 -16.77
CA GLU A 226 18.89 8.98 -17.63
C GLU A 226 18.34 7.91 -18.57
N PHE A 227 17.56 6.97 -18.05
CA PHE A 227 16.97 5.90 -18.87
C PHE A 227 15.98 6.44 -19.90
N MET A 228 15.08 7.35 -19.48
CA MET A 228 14.11 7.92 -20.41
C MET A 228 14.76 8.75 -21.51
N GLN A 229 15.83 9.49 -21.19
CA GLN A 229 16.62 10.20 -22.19
C GLN A 229 17.25 9.21 -23.17
N ALA A 230 17.85 8.12 -22.69
CA ALA A 230 18.44 7.10 -23.55
C ALA A 230 17.40 6.40 -24.45
N VAL A 231 16.16 6.22 -23.98
CA VAL A 231 15.06 5.70 -24.79
C VAL A 231 14.68 6.67 -25.91
N LEU A 232 14.56 7.96 -25.60
CA LEU A 232 14.19 8.99 -26.57
C LEU A 232 15.24 9.11 -27.68
N ASP A 233 16.51 9.24 -27.26
CA ASP A 233 17.65 9.42 -28.15
C ASP A 233 18.04 8.15 -28.90
N ASP A 234 17.46 7.01 -28.52
CA ASP A 234 17.86 5.70 -29.01
C ASP A 234 19.38 5.53 -28.78
N THR A 235 19.78 5.46 -27.51
CA THR A 235 21.16 5.19 -27.10
C THR A 235 21.23 3.92 -26.25
N ASP A 236 22.45 3.53 -25.94
CA ASP A 236 22.70 2.44 -25.02
C ASP A 236 22.50 2.92 -23.57
N PHE A 237 22.27 1.97 -22.67
CA PHE A 237 22.03 2.19 -21.27
C PHE A 237 22.76 1.13 -20.44
N ASP A 238 23.51 1.57 -19.44
CA ASP A 238 24.28 0.68 -18.59
C ASP A 238 23.44 0.20 -17.41
N LEU A 239 23.47 -1.12 -17.19
CA LEU A 239 23.00 -1.74 -15.97
C LEU A 239 24.14 -1.82 -14.97
N ARG A 240 23.95 -1.18 -13.82
CA ARG A 240 24.98 -0.87 -12.83
C ARG A 240 24.56 -1.32 -11.44
N TRP A 241 25.51 -1.80 -10.66
CA TRP A 241 25.33 -2.05 -9.23
C TRP A 241 26.64 -1.80 -8.47
N GLY A 242 26.57 -1.18 -7.29
CA GLY A 242 27.75 -0.89 -6.48
C GLY A 242 28.81 -0.05 -7.20
N GLY A 243 28.40 0.85 -8.11
CA GLY A 243 29.30 1.68 -8.91
C GLY A 243 29.97 0.97 -10.09
N ARG A 244 29.65 -0.30 -10.36
CA ARG A 244 30.20 -1.08 -11.48
C ARG A 244 29.14 -1.32 -12.55
N VAL A 245 29.52 -1.16 -13.83
CA VAL A 245 28.72 -1.62 -14.98
C VAL A 245 28.83 -3.13 -15.12
N PHE A 246 27.70 -3.81 -15.16
CA PHE A 246 27.62 -5.27 -15.36
C PHE A 246 27.25 -5.64 -16.79
N LYS A 247 26.38 -4.85 -17.42
CA LYS A 247 25.87 -5.09 -18.76
C LYS A 247 25.42 -3.77 -19.37
N THR A 248 25.64 -3.58 -20.67
CA THR A 248 25.08 -2.46 -21.43
C THR A 248 24.01 -3.02 -22.36
N VAL A 249 22.85 -2.36 -22.42
CA VAL A 249 21.69 -2.76 -23.23
C VAL A 249 21.22 -1.62 -24.10
N ARG A 250 20.47 -1.94 -25.16
CA ARG A 250 19.79 -0.91 -25.93
C ARG A 250 18.59 -0.38 -25.15
N ALA A 251 18.55 0.91 -24.85
CA ALA A 251 17.50 1.48 -24.00
C ALA A 251 16.08 1.22 -24.54
N ARG A 252 15.89 1.39 -25.86
CA ARG A 252 14.60 1.09 -26.52
C ARG A 252 14.19 -0.37 -26.45
N GLU A 253 15.13 -1.30 -26.43
CA GLU A 253 14.81 -2.73 -26.30
C GLU A 253 14.37 -3.06 -24.88
N LEU A 254 15.04 -2.50 -23.87
CA LEU A 254 14.61 -2.64 -22.47
C LEU A 254 13.24 -2.00 -22.25
N TRP A 255 13.00 -0.82 -22.80
CA TRP A 255 11.69 -0.16 -22.75
C TRP A 255 10.59 -0.98 -23.43
N ARG A 256 10.87 -1.52 -24.61
CA ARG A 256 9.94 -2.43 -25.30
C ARG A 256 9.63 -3.66 -24.45
N LYS A 257 10.64 -4.23 -23.77
CA LYS A 257 10.46 -5.38 -22.87
C LYS A 257 9.52 -5.05 -21.70
N ILE A 258 9.63 -3.86 -21.12
CA ILE A 258 8.70 -3.37 -20.08
C ILE A 258 7.27 -3.34 -20.65
N ILE A 259 7.07 -2.69 -21.80
CA ILE A 259 5.75 -2.56 -22.45
C ILE A 259 5.13 -3.92 -22.79
N GLU A 260 5.91 -4.83 -23.38
CA GLU A 260 5.43 -6.14 -23.80
C GLU A 260 4.99 -6.99 -22.60
N ASN A 261 5.72 -6.96 -21.48
CA ASN A 261 5.34 -7.69 -20.27
C ASN A 261 4.15 -7.03 -19.57
N ALA A 262 4.11 -5.71 -19.51
CA ALA A 262 2.96 -4.96 -18.99
C ALA A 262 1.69 -5.29 -19.80
N HIS A 263 1.79 -5.38 -21.12
CA HIS A 263 0.68 -5.80 -21.97
C HIS A 263 0.29 -7.27 -21.74
N ALA A 264 1.27 -8.17 -21.55
CA ALA A 264 1.01 -9.60 -21.38
C ALA A 264 0.47 -10.00 -20.00
N SER A 265 0.78 -9.23 -18.95
CA SER A 265 0.54 -9.61 -17.55
C SER A 265 0.02 -8.49 -16.64
N ALA A 266 -0.25 -7.30 -17.19
CA ALA A 266 -0.54 -6.05 -16.47
C ALA A 266 0.61 -5.54 -15.59
N GLU A 267 1.81 -6.12 -15.72
CA GLU A 267 2.99 -5.88 -14.89
C GLU A 267 4.29 -6.01 -15.71
N PRO A 268 5.37 -5.28 -15.39
CA PRO A 268 5.48 -4.34 -14.28
C PRO A 268 4.82 -2.99 -14.58
N GLY A 269 4.37 -2.32 -13.52
CA GLY A 269 4.12 -0.88 -13.54
C GLY A 269 5.40 -0.07 -13.68
N ILE A 270 5.26 1.25 -13.77
CA ILE A 270 6.38 2.19 -13.81
C ILE A 270 6.18 3.28 -12.77
N ILE A 271 7.28 3.72 -12.18
CA ILE A 271 7.33 4.83 -11.23
C ILE A 271 8.44 5.77 -11.71
N PHE A 272 8.10 7.02 -12.04
CA PHE A 272 9.09 8.03 -12.41
C PHE A 272 9.86 8.50 -11.18
N TRP A 273 10.92 7.75 -10.88
CA TRP A 273 11.59 7.78 -9.59
C TRP A 273 12.31 9.08 -9.32
N ASP A 274 13.03 9.59 -10.32
CA ASP A 274 13.77 10.84 -10.15
C ASP A 274 12.83 12.02 -9.94
N THR A 275 11.68 12.06 -10.65
CA THR A 275 10.62 13.04 -10.37
C THR A 275 10.08 12.90 -8.95
N MET A 276 9.78 11.68 -8.47
CA MET A 276 9.32 11.52 -7.09
C MET A 276 10.33 12.06 -6.07
N ARG A 277 11.63 11.84 -6.30
CA ARG A 277 12.70 12.32 -5.42
C ARG A 277 12.87 13.83 -5.46
N GLU A 278 12.81 14.44 -6.64
CA GLU A 278 12.91 15.88 -6.83
C GLU A 278 11.79 16.65 -6.12
N TYR A 279 10.58 16.08 -6.11
CA TYR A 279 9.40 16.68 -5.48
C TYR A 279 9.12 16.15 -4.06
N HIS A 280 10.02 15.35 -3.48
CA HIS A 280 9.90 14.87 -2.11
C HIS A 280 10.47 15.89 -1.12
N ASN A 281 9.57 16.60 -0.43
CA ASN A 281 9.93 17.67 0.50
C ASN A 281 10.86 17.24 1.65
N ALA A 282 10.97 15.94 1.95
CA ALA A 282 11.80 15.43 3.04
C ALA A 282 13.00 14.58 2.56
N GLU A 283 13.35 14.60 1.27
CA GLU A 283 14.42 13.78 0.69
C GLU A 283 15.78 13.99 1.39
N TYR A 284 16.04 15.20 1.91
CA TYR A 284 17.28 15.54 2.61
C TYR A 284 17.44 14.86 3.99
N ALA A 285 16.35 14.40 4.60
CA ALA A 285 16.35 13.80 5.94
C ALA A 285 15.80 12.37 5.98
N ASN A 286 14.85 12.07 5.10
CA ASN A 286 14.24 10.75 4.97
C ASN A 286 14.05 10.43 3.47
N PRO A 287 15.12 9.94 2.81
CA PRO A 287 15.10 9.63 1.38
C PRO A 287 14.02 8.61 1.03
N LEU A 288 13.40 8.78 -0.14
CA LEU A 288 12.47 7.79 -0.66
C LEU A 288 13.19 6.44 -0.88
N VAL A 289 12.52 5.37 -0.48
CA VAL A 289 13.00 3.99 -0.66
C VAL A 289 12.18 3.27 -1.73
N SER A 290 10.85 3.34 -1.63
CA SER A 290 9.89 2.66 -2.50
C SER A 290 8.53 3.36 -2.37
N THR A 291 7.47 2.75 -2.92
CA THR A 291 6.07 3.18 -2.74
C THR A 291 5.30 2.14 -1.93
N ASN A 292 4.09 2.46 -1.49
CA ASN A 292 3.16 1.45 -0.97
C ASN A 292 2.61 0.55 -2.12
N PRO A 293 1.73 -0.44 -1.82
CA PRO A 293 1.19 -1.36 -2.83
C PRO A 293 0.51 -0.78 -4.08
N CYS A 294 -0.01 0.44 -3.99
CA CYS A 294 -0.79 1.13 -5.03
C CYS A 294 -0.21 2.51 -5.26
#